data_AF-A0AAN1KPB5-F1
#
_entry.id   AF-A0AAN1KPB5-F1
#
_cell.length_a   1.000
_cell.length_b   1.000
_cell.length_c   1.000
_cell.angle_alpha   90.00
_cell.angle_beta   90.00
_cell.angle_gamma   90.00
#
_symmetry.space_group_name_H-M   'P 1'
#
loop_
_entity.id
_entity.type
_entity.pdbx_description
1 polymer ?
#
loop_
_entity_poly.entity_id
_entity_poly.type
_entity_poly.pdbx_seq_one_letter_code
_entity_poly.pdbx_strand_id
1 'polypeptide(L)'
;MFEIFIVLALLVGLFLVAQKYFVKQEDTKSYQYKVKGPILSSAQTAFYNALKEAVGEHGVILTKVSMANVVTPQNISNKKQWFIANNVIAKSYFDFVICDPRTMQPRVVIEYDNGQKLDKGKVERQKLIMQVCKSANIPLIGASVKLSYQVSKIRRLLAAHIDLIEPEKEVRFCKRCGSPMTIKTATQGDFKGRRFFTCSRQPLCQYTENYNVVFDDEE
;
A
#
# COMPACT_ATOMS: atom_id res chain seq x y z
N MET A 1 36.99 16.16 -58.80
CA MET A 1 35.91 15.14 -58.78
C MET A 1 36.25 13.99 -57.83
N PHE A 2 37.45 13.40 -57.91
CA PHE A 2 37.90 12.28 -57.07
C PHE A 2 37.92 12.59 -55.55
N GLU A 3 38.42 13.77 -55.16
CA GLU A 3 38.42 14.27 -53.77
C GLU A 3 37.02 14.27 -53.12
N ILE A 4 35.99 14.64 -53.89
CA ILE A 4 34.60 14.70 -53.40
C ILE A 4 34.08 13.29 -53.07
N PHE A 5 34.45 12.28 -53.88
CA PHE A 5 34.06 10.89 -53.63
C PHE A 5 34.71 10.32 -52.36
N ILE A 6 35.96 10.69 -52.07
CA ILE A 6 36.68 10.24 -50.86
C ILE A 6 36.00 10.80 -49.60
N VAL A 7 35.69 12.09 -49.58
CA VAL A 7 35.02 12.74 -48.44
C VAL A 7 33.62 12.14 -48.22
N LEU A 8 32.88 11.90 -49.30
CA LEU A 8 31.54 11.33 -49.22
C LEU A 8 31.57 9.87 -48.70
N ALA A 9 32.54 9.07 -49.14
CA ALA A 9 32.75 7.71 -48.63
C ALA A 9 33.11 7.70 -47.14
N LEU A 10 33.93 8.66 -46.68
CA LEU A 10 34.28 8.82 -45.26
C LEU A 10 33.06 9.21 -44.40
N LEU A 11 32.24 10.15 -44.87
CA LEU A 11 31.02 10.55 -44.17
C LEU A 11 29.99 9.42 -44.10
N VAL A 12 29.82 8.66 -45.18
CA VAL A 12 28.95 7.47 -45.19
C VAL A 12 29.51 6.40 -44.24
N GLY A 13 30.82 6.16 -44.25
CA GLY A 13 31.47 5.24 -43.32
C GLY A 13 31.28 5.64 -41.85
N LEU A 14 31.49 6.92 -41.52
CA LEU A 14 31.25 7.47 -40.19
C LEU A 14 29.78 7.39 -39.79
N PHE A 15 28.85 7.64 -40.72
CA PHE A 15 27.42 7.52 -40.49
C PHE A 15 27.02 6.07 -40.17
N LEU A 16 27.54 5.09 -40.91
CA LEU A 16 27.28 3.66 -40.66
C LEU A 16 27.86 3.19 -39.32
N VAL A 17 29.06 3.66 -38.95
CA VAL A 17 29.67 3.38 -37.65
C VAL A 17 28.87 4.04 -36.52
N ALA A 18 28.47 5.30 -36.69
CA ALA A 18 27.63 6.01 -35.72
C ALA A 18 26.27 5.31 -35.57
N GLN A 19 25.65 4.88 -36.67
CA GLN A 19 24.41 4.11 -36.61
C GLN A 19 24.59 2.82 -35.81
N LYS A 20 25.70 2.09 -35.99
CA LYS A 20 25.97 0.85 -35.23
C LYS A 20 26.25 1.09 -33.74
N TYR A 21 26.89 2.21 -33.37
CA TYR A 21 27.21 2.53 -31.97
C TYR A 21 26.08 3.25 -31.22
N PHE A 22 25.27 4.05 -31.91
CA PHE A 22 24.20 4.85 -31.32
C PHE A 22 22.81 4.21 -31.45
N VAL A 23 22.58 3.33 -32.42
CA VAL A 23 21.36 2.53 -32.48
C VAL A 23 21.53 1.34 -31.53
N LYS A 24 21.17 1.58 -30.27
CA LYS A 24 21.02 0.54 -29.25
C LYS A 24 19.89 -0.39 -29.68
N GLN A 25 20.21 -1.43 -30.44
CA GLN A 25 19.25 -2.50 -30.71
C GLN A 25 18.95 -3.20 -29.38
N GLU A 26 17.75 -2.96 -28.84
CA GLU A 26 17.21 -3.80 -27.78
C GLU A 26 16.87 -5.16 -28.39
N ASP A 27 17.86 -6.05 -28.37
CA ASP A 27 17.76 -7.37 -28.97
C ASP A 27 16.99 -8.32 -28.05
N THR A 28 15.69 -8.09 -27.97
CA THR A 28 14.72 -8.90 -27.19
C THR A 28 14.69 -10.36 -27.62
N LYS A 29 15.21 -10.67 -28.83
CA LYS A 29 15.31 -12.04 -29.35
C LYS A 29 16.46 -12.85 -28.72
N SER A 30 17.42 -12.20 -28.07
CA SER A 30 18.59 -12.87 -27.49
C SER A 30 18.38 -13.39 -26.05
N TYR A 31 17.29 -12.99 -25.40
CA TYR A 31 17.04 -13.30 -24.00
C TYR A 31 15.92 -14.34 -23.84
N GLN A 32 16.21 -15.40 -23.09
CA GLN A 32 15.22 -16.40 -22.69
C GLN A 32 14.66 -16.06 -21.31
N TYR A 33 13.34 -16.14 -21.15
CA TYR A 33 12.63 -15.81 -19.93
C TYR A 33 11.93 -17.05 -19.37
N LYS A 34 11.85 -17.15 -18.04
CA LYS A 34 11.08 -18.18 -17.35
C LYS A 34 10.29 -17.58 -16.18
N VAL A 35 9.22 -18.27 -15.78
CA VAL A 35 8.46 -17.91 -14.59
C VAL A 35 9.38 -18.02 -13.37
N LYS A 36 9.45 -16.94 -12.57
CA LYS A 36 10.30 -16.88 -11.36
C LYS A 36 9.69 -17.65 -10.18
N GLY A 37 8.37 -17.80 -10.16
CA GLY A 37 7.60 -18.42 -9.07
C GLY A 37 6.37 -17.58 -8.71
N PRO A 38 5.77 -17.82 -7.53
CA PRO A 38 4.67 -17.01 -7.01
C PRO A 38 5.03 -15.53 -6.91
N ILE A 39 4.06 -14.65 -7.16
CA ILE A 39 4.23 -13.19 -7.04
C ILE A 39 4.34 -12.75 -5.58
N LEU A 40 3.61 -13.42 -4.69
CA LEU A 40 3.60 -13.17 -3.24
C LEU A 40 4.28 -14.32 -2.50
N SER A 41 4.96 -13.99 -1.40
CA SER A 41 5.42 -15.01 -0.44
C SER A 41 4.23 -15.70 0.24
N SER A 42 4.43 -16.86 0.85
CA SER A 42 3.38 -17.57 1.59
C SER A 42 2.72 -16.71 2.66
N ALA A 43 3.51 -15.89 3.38
CA ALA A 43 2.98 -14.97 4.39
C ALA A 43 2.18 -13.81 3.76
N GLN A 44 2.67 -13.24 2.64
CA GLN A 44 1.92 -12.21 1.90
C GLN A 44 0.64 -12.76 1.27
N THR A 45 0.63 -14.03 0.84
CA THR A 45 -0.57 -14.72 0.33
C THR A 45 -1.59 -14.94 1.45
N ALA A 46 -1.15 -15.33 2.65
CA ALA A 46 -2.04 -15.43 3.81
C ALA A 46 -2.68 -14.08 4.16
N PHE A 47 -1.86 -13.01 4.18
CA PHE A 47 -2.36 -11.65 4.38
C PHE A 47 -3.33 -11.22 3.25
N TYR A 48 -3.02 -11.52 1.99
CA TYR A 48 -3.90 -11.23 0.86
C TYR A 48 -5.28 -11.88 1.01
N ASN A 49 -5.34 -13.13 1.46
CA ASN A 49 -6.61 -13.83 1.68
C ASN A 49 -7.43 -13.17 2.79
N ALA A 50 -6.80 -12.80 3.90
CA ALA A 50 -7.45 -12.06 4.98
C ALA A 50 -7.92 -10.68 4.53
N LEU A 51 -7.12 -10.00 3.70
CA LEU A 51 -7.47 -8.72 3.11
C LEU A 51 -8.65 -8.85 2.15
N LYS A 52 -8.69 -9.90 1.33
CA LYS A 52 -9.81 -10.22 0.42
C LYS A 52 -11.11 -10.40 1.19
N GLU A 53 -11.07 -11.15 2.30
CA GLU A 53 -12.24 -11.34 3.17
C GLU A 53 -12.67 -10.02 3.86
N ALA A 54 -11.71 -9.19 4.26
CA ALA A 54 -12.01 -7.91 4.89
C ALA A 54 -12.63 -6.91 3.91
N VAL A 55 -12.12 -6.84 2.68
CA VAL A 55 -12.57 -5.93 1.62
C VAL A 55 -13.92 -6.36 1.02
N GLY A 56 -14.13 -7.66 0.80
CA GLY A 56 -15.33 -8.18 0.12
C GLY A 56 -15.50 -7.57 -1.28
N GLU A 57 -16.74 -7.23 -1.64
CA GLU A 57 -17.08 -6.60 -2.93
C GLU A 57 -16.90 -5.07 -2.93
N HIS A 58 -16.40 -4.51 -1.82
CA HIS A 58 -16.33 -3.06 -1.61
C HIS A 58 -15.01 -2.43 -2.08
N GLY A 59 -14.10 -3.22 -2.62
CA GLY A 59 -12.81 -2.74 -3.13
C GLY A 59 -12.11 -3.77 -4.00
N VAL A 60 -11.19 -3.28 -4.84
CA VAL A 60 -10.32 -4.12 -5.67
C VAL A 60 -8.91 -4.11 -5.09
N ILE A 61 -8.35 -5.30 -4.84
CA ILE A 61 -6.99 -5.45 -4.31
C ILE A 61 -6.02 -5.64 -5.47
N LEU A 62 -5.09 -4.71 -5.64
CA LEU A 62 -3.96 -4.83 -6.54
C LEU A 62 -2.70 -5.11 -5.75
N THR A 63 -1.86 -6.04 -6.22
CA THR A 63 -0.63 -6.45 -5.51
C THR A 63 0.62 -6.09 -6.31
N LYS A 64 1.73 -5.80 -5.63
CA LYS A 64 3.02 -5.43 -6.26
C LYS A 64 2.89 -4.32 -7.30
N VAL A 65 2.06 -3.33 -7.02
CA VAL A 65 1.79 -2.22 -7.95
C VAL A 65 2.98 -1.28 -7.96
N SER A 66 3.58 -1.03 -9.13
CA SER A 66 4.63 -0.01 -9.27
C SER A 66 4.12 1.34 -8.76
N MET A 67 4.91 2.04 -7.94
CA MET A 67 4.50 3.35 -7.43
C MET A 67 4.25 4.35 -8.57
N ALA A 68 5.00 4.25 -9.67
CA ALA A 68 4.82 5.08 -10.86
C ALA A 68 3.48 4.86 -11.58
N ASN A 69 2.77 3.76 -11.30
CA ASN A 69 1.42 3.52 -11.82
C ASN A 69 0.33 4.12 -10.91
N VAL A 70 0.69 4.61 -9.73
CA VAL A 70 -0.24 5.14 -8.72
C VAL A 70 -0.05 6.64 -8.52
N VAL A 71 1.20 7.10 -8.53
CA VAL A 71 1.57 8.50 -8.29
C VAL A 71 2.49 9.02 -9.38
N THR A 72 2.47 10.34 -9.58
CA THR A 72 3.40 11.06 -10.46
C THR A 72 4.02 12.22 -9.69
N PRO A 73 5.29 12.60 -9.97
CA PRO A 73 5.86 13.82 -9.43
C PRO A 73 5.01 15.04 -9.80
N GLN A 74 4.71 15.89 -8.81
CA GLN A 74 3.98 17.15 -8.98
C GLN A 74 4.89 18.36 -8.79
N ASN A 75 4.51 19.52 -9.34
CA ASN A 75 5.21 20.81 -9.17
C ASN A 75 6.68 20.82 -9.65
N ILE A 76 7.00 20.07 -10.71
CA ILE A 76 8.33 20.08 -11.35
C ILE A 76 8.21 20.61 -12.77
N SER A 77 8.80 21.78 -13.04
CA SER A 77 8.80 22.41 -14.37
C SER A 77 9.87 21.84 -15.30
N ASN A 78 10.99 21.34 -14.74
CA ASN A 78 12.11 20.83 -15.52
C ASN A 78 11.93 19.34 -15.85
N LYS A 79 11.85 19.02 -17.15
CA LYS A 79 11.69 17.64 -17.65
C LYS A 79 12.76 16.67 -17.13
N LYS A 80 14.02 17.10 -17.02
CA LYS A 80 15.12 16.26 -16.51
C LYS A 80 14.91 15.93 -15.03
N GLN A 81 14.51 16.92 -14.23
CA GLN A 81 14.19 16.71 -12.81
C GLN A 81 12.96 15.81 -12.64
N TRP A 82 11.95 15.97 -13.49
CA TRP A 82 10.77 15.11 -13.50
C TRP A 82 11.16 13.65 -13.76
N PHE A 83 12.00 13.38 -14.76
CA PHE A 83 12.50 12.03 -15.04
C PHE A 83 13.29 11.43 -13.88
N ILE A 84 14.13 12.23 -13.21
CA ILE A 84 14.89 11.78 -12.04
C ILE A 84 13.92 11.37 -10.92
N ALA A 85 12.94 12.21 -10.61
CA ALA A 85 11.94 11.92 -9.58
C ALA A 85 11.08 10.70 -9.94
N ASN A 86 10.62 10.60 -11.19
CA ASN A 86 9.84 9.48 -11.68
C ASN A 86 10.63 8.15 -11.62
N ASN A 87 11.93 8.18 -11.92
CA ASN A 87 12.79 7.00 -11.84
C ASN A 87 12.98 6.47 -10.41
N VAL A 88 12.82 7.32 -9.38
CA VAL A 88 12.87 6.88 -7.98
C VAL A 88 11.67 6.00 -7.66
N ILE A 89 10.46 6.47 -8.00
CA ILE A 89 9.22 5.72 -7.75
C ILE A 89 9.06 4.51 -8.68
N ALA A 90 9.52 4.59 -9.93
CA ALA A 90 9.41 3.49 -10.91
C ALA A 90 10.16 2.21 -10.48
N LYS A 91 11.19 2.34 -9.65
CA LYS A 91 12.00 1.22 -9.13
C LYS A 91 11.39 0.54 -7.91
N SER A 92 10.29 1.08 -7.39
CA SER A 92 9.63 0.61 -6.18
C SER A 92 8.17 0.29 -6.44
N TYR A 93 7.61 -0.58 -5.59
CA TYR A 93 6.22 -0.99 -5.66
C TYR A 93 5.57 -0.82 -4.28
N PHE A 94 4.27 -0.61 -4.28
CA PHE A 94 3.43 -0.86 -3.11
C PHE A 94 3.10 -2.35 -3.02
N ASP A 95 3.09 -2.90 -1.81
CA ASP A 95 2.72 -4.31 -1.63
C ASP A 95 1.25 -4.55 -2.00
N PHE A 96 0.35 -3.72 -1.47
CA PHE A 96 -1.07 -3.74 -1.82
C PHE A 96 -1.61 -2.32 -2.02
N VAL A 97 -2.49 -2.17 -3.01
CA VAL A 97 -3.28 -0.96 -3.24
C VAL A 97 -4.74 -1.39 -3.30
N ILE A 98 -5.57 -0.80 -2.43
CA ILE A 98 -7.02 -1.00 -2.49
C ILE A 98 -7.62 0.13 -3.31
N CYS A 99 -8.35 -0.23 -4.35
CA CYS A 99 -9.02 0.70 -5.24
C CYS A 99 -10.54 0.67 -5.03
N ASP A 100 -11.20 1.78 -5.34
CA ASP A 100 -12.65 1.82 -5.49
C ASP A 100 -13.06 0.90 -6.66
N PRO A 101 -14.05 0.01 -6.46
CA PRO A 101 -14.38 -1.03 -7.44
C PRO A 101 -15.07 -0.48 -8.71
N ARG A 102 -15.56 0.75 -8.68
CA ARG A 102 -16.29 1.38 -9.79
C ARG A 102 -15.36 2.22 -10.66
N THR A 103 -14.38 2.86 -10.04
CA THR A 103 -13.50 3.87 -10.68
C THR A 103 -12.05 3.45 -10.80
N MET A 104 -11.64 2.37 -10.12
CA MET A 104 -10.25 1.94 -9.97
C MET A 104 -9.34 2.98 -9.31
N GLN A 105 -9.90 4.02 -8.69
CA GLN A 105 -9.11 5.03 -7.98
C GLN A 105 -8.47 4.44 -6.71
N PRO A 106 -7.16 4.66 -6.48
CA PRO A 106 -6.49 4.25 -5.25
C PRO A 106 -7.12 4.91 -4.03
N ARG A 107 -7.50 4.11 -3.02
CA ARG A 107 -8.10 4.58 -1.77
C ARG A 107 -7.17 4.43 -0.59
N VAL A 108 -6.39 3.36 -0.55
CA VAL A 108 -5.43 3.09 0.54
C VAL A 108 -4.32 2.18 0.06
N VAL A 109 -3.11 2.46 0.52
CA VAL A 109 -1.93 1.62 0.35
C VAL A 109 -1.71 0.81 1.61
N ILE A 110 -1.35 -0.46 1.46
CA ILE A 110 -0.95 -1.31 2.58
C ILE A 110 0.44 -1.86 2.32
N GLU A 111 1.35 -1.66 3.28
CA GLU A 111 2.69 -2.23 3.26
C GLU A 111 2.78 -3.38 4.26
N TYR A 112 3.24 -4.54 3.80
CA TYR A 112 3.36 -5.71 4.65
C TYR A 112 4.78 -5.78 5.25
N ASP A 113 4.85 -5.79 6.57
CA ASP A 113 6.08 -5.95 7.34
C ASP A 113 6.13 -7.34 8.00
N ASN A 114 7.22 -8.05 7.72
CA ASN A 114 7.50 -9.36 8.31
C ASN A 114 8.27 -9.26 9.64
N GLY A 115 8.53 -8.06 10.15
CA GLY A 115 9.20 -7.79 11.41
C GLY A 115 10.71 -8.08 11.39
N GLN A 116 11.28 -8.39 10.23
CA GLN A 116 12.71 -8.65 10.13
C GLN A 116 13.52 -7.36 10.19
N LYS A 117 14.75 -7.45 10.70
CA LYS A 117 15.68 -6.33 10.73
C LYS A 117 15.86 -5.74 9.33
N LEU A 118 15.72 -4.42 9.25
CA LEU A 118 15.85 -3.68 8.02
C LEU A 118 17.33 -3.35 7.77
N ASP A 119 17.80 -3.65 6.56
CA ASP A 119 19.04 -3.10 6.05
C ASP A 119 18.81 -1.65 5.56
N LYS A 120 19.91 -0.96 5.23
CA LYS A 120 19.87 0.43 4.77
C LYS A 120 18.94 0.62 3.55
N GLY A 121 18.91 -0.33 2.62
CA GLY A 121 18.07 -0.24 1.42
C GLY A 121 16.58 -0.33 1.76
N LYS A 122 16.21 -1.27 2.65
CA LYS A 122 14.82 -1.41 3.12
C LYS A 122 14.36 -0.18 3.92
N VAL A 123 15.23 0.40 4.73
CA VAL A 123 14.94 1.65 5.46
C VAL A 123 14.65 2.80 4.49
N GLU A 124 15.50 3.01 3.47
CA GLU A 124 15.27 4.06 2.48
C GLU A 124 13.99 3.82 1.66
N ARG A 125 13.64 2.56 1.35
CA ARG A 125 12.36 2.23 0.71
C ARG A 125 11.17 2.62 1.60
N GLN A 126 11.21 2.31 2.89
CA GLN A 126 10.12 2.69 3.81
C GLN A 126 9.97 4.21 3.92
N LYS A 127 11.07 4.95 4.02
CA LYS A 127 11.04 6.43 4.01
C LYS A 127 10.41 6.96 2.72
N LEU A 128 10.79 6.39 1.57
CA LEU A 128 10.21 6.76 0.28
C LEU A 128 8.70 6.56 0.25
N ILE A 129 8.21 5.40 0.72
CA ILE A 129 6.77 5.10 0.77
C ILE A 129 6.03 6.13 1.61
N MET A 130 6.51 6.39 2.82
CA MET A 130 5.90 7.37 3.73
C MET A 130 5.85 8.75 3.09
N GLN A 131 6.94 9.18 2.46
CA GLN A 131 7.02 10.47 1.77
C GLN A 131 6.04 10.54 0.58
N VAL A 132 5.97 9.47 -0.22
CA VAL A 132 5.09 9.40 -1.39
C VAL A 132 3.63 9.43 -0.97
N CYS A 133 3.21 8.55 -0.05
CA CYS A 133 1.83 8.49 0.44
C CYS A 133 1.42 9.82 1.08
N LYS A 134 2.29 10.42 1.90
CA LYS A 134 2.03 11.72 2.53
C LYS A 134 1.87 12.84 1.50
N SER A 135 2.75 12.92 0.51
CA SER A 135 2.71 14.00 -0.49
C SER A 135 1.59 13.85 -1.52
N ALA A 136 1.17 12.60 -1.81
CA ALA A 136 0.04 12.29 -2.66
C ALA A 136 -1.32 12.26 -1.93
N ASN A 137 -1.33 12.48 -0.61
CA ASN A 137 -2.52 12.36 0.24
C ASN A 137 -3.23 11.00 0.13
N ILE A 138 -2.45 9.92 0.05
CA ILE A 138 -2.96 8.54 0.01
C ILE A 138 -2.76 7.92 1.40
N PRO A 139 -3.81 7.41 2.05
CA PRO A 139 -3.69 6.68 3.31
C PRO A 139 -2.72 5.50 3.20
N LEU A 140 -1.90 5.32 4.23
CA LEU A 140 -0.92 4.23 4.33
C LEU A 140 -1.20 3.42 5.60
N ILE A 141 -1.42 2.12 5.45
CA ILE A 141 -1.57 1.17 6.56
C ILE A 141 -0.34 0.26 6.60
N GLY A 142 0.35 0.23 7.73
CA GLY A 142 1.35 -0.80 8.02
C GLY A 142 0.66 -2.08 8.49
N ALA A 143 0.92 -3.20 7.82
CA ALA A 143 0.39 -4.51 8.16
C ALA A 143 1.49 -5.43 8.67
N SER A 144 1.34 -5.96 9.88
CA SER A 144 2.23 -7.01 10.39
C SER A 144 1.64 -8.40 10.15
N VAL A 145 2.46 -9.43 10.31
CA VAL A 145 2.02 -10.85 10.30
C VAL A 145 0.76 -11.05 11.16
N LYS A 146 0.71 -10.46 12.37
CA LYS A 146 -0.40 -10.58 13.31
C LYS A 146 -1.73 -10.06 12.73
N LEU A 147 -1.67 -9.02 11.90
CA LEU A 147 -2.86 -8.43 11.29
C LEU A 147 -3.55 -9.40 10.32
N SER A 148 -2.81 -10.33 9.70
CA SER A 148 -3.34 -11.38 8.81
C SER A 148 -4.38 -12.29 9.48
N TYR A 149 -4.40 -12.38 10.81
CA TYR A 149 -5.34 -13.21 11.56
C TYR A 149 -6.51 -12.40 12.14
N GLN A 150 -6.59 -11.10 11.84
CA GLN A 150 -7.54 -10.17 12.45
C GLN A 150 -8.40 -9.49 11.37
N VAL A 151 -9.19 -10.28 10.62
CA VAL A 151 -10.03 -9.79 9.51
C VAL A 151 -10.94 -8.63 9.94
N SER A 152 -11.62 -8.72 11.07
CA SER A 152 -12.48 -7.64 11.58
C SER A 152 -11.69 -6.35 11.86
N LYS A 153 -10.42 -6.47 12.29
CA LYS A 153 -9.54 -5.31 12.50
C LYS A 153 -9.12 -4.70 11.16
N ILE A 154 -8.76 -5.51 10.17
CA ILE A 154 -8.46 -5.04 8.81
C ILE A 154 -9.67 -4.28 8.26
N ARG A 155 -10.88 -4.86 8.35
CA ARG A 155 -12.11 -4.24 7.86
C ARG A 155 -12.36 -2.88 8.53
N ARG A 156 -12.17 -2.78 9.85
CA ARG A 156 -12.30 -1.52 10.57
C ARG A 156 -11.29 -0.46 10.14
N LEU A 157 -10.05 -0.85 9.87
CA LEU A 157 -9.02 0.07 9.36
C LEU A 157 -9.37 0.57 7.96
N LEU A 158 -9.89 -0.31 7.10
CA LEU A 158 -10.30 0.03 5.73
C LEU A 158 -11.56 0.90 5.67
N ALA A 159 -12.53 0.66 6.55
CA ALA A 159 -13.77 1.43 6.64
C ALA A 159 -13.56 2.93 6.87
N ALA A 160 -12.40 3.33 7.42
CA ALA A 160 -12.05 4.74 7.58
C ALA A 160 -11.68 5.45 6.26
N HIS A 161 -11.45 4.69 5.19
CA HIS A 161 -10.93 5.20 3.90
C HIS A 161 -11.77 4.74 2.69
N ILE A 162 -12.63 3.74 2.88
CA ILE A 162 -13.49 3.16 1.86
C ILE A 162 -14.92 3.21 2.38
N ASP A 163 -15.69 4.19 1.89
CA ASP A 163 -17.06 4.47 2.35
C ASP A 163 -18.03 3.31 2.10
N LEU A 164 -17.68 2.40 1.19
CA LEU A 164 -18.46 1.20 0.89
C LEU A 164 -18.29 0.09 1.93
N ILE A 165 -17.23 0.13 2.75
CA ILE A 165 -16.98 -0.88 3.78
C ILE A 165 -17.62 -0.42 5.08
N GLU A 166 -18.71 -1.07 5.46
CA GLU A 166 -19.27 -0.90 6.80
C GLU A 166 -18.49 -1.77 7.81
N PRO A 167 -18.01 -1.20 8.93
CA PRO A 167 -17.41 -2.02 9.97
C PRO A 167 -18.50 -2.90 10.61
N GLU A 168 -18.25 -4.20 10.74
CA GLU A 168 -19.14 -5.08 11.49
C GLU A 168 -19.36 -4.50 12.89
N LYS A 169 -20.63 -4.46 13.33
CA LYS A 169 -20.96 -4.08 14.70
C LYS A 169 -20.40 -5.16 15.62
N GLU A 170 -19.31 -4.83 16.32
CA GLU A 170 -18.73 -5.73 17.31
C GLU A 170 -19.74 -5.94 18.45
N VAL A 171 -20.39 -7.11 18.46
CA VAL A 171 -21.33 -7.50 19.51
C VAL A 171 -20.54 -8.17 20.64
N ARG A 172 -20.45 -7.49 21.78
CA ARG A 172 -19.89 -8.06 23.01
C ARG A 172 -21.02 -8.36 24.00
N PHE A 173 -20.83 -9.42 24.77
CA PHE A 173 -21.72 -9.74 25.89
C PHE A 173 -21.06 -9.33 27.21
N CYS A 174 -21.87 -8.79 28.11
CA CYS A 174 -21.43 -8.33 29.42
C CYS A 174 -20.90 -9.50 30.25
N LYS A 175 -19.63 -9.42 30.70
CA LYS A 175 -18.98 -10.46 31.52
C LYS A 175 -19.63 -10.67 32.90
N ARG A 176 -20.51 -9.76 33.34
CA ARG A 176 -21.25 -9.89 34.62
C ARG A 176 -22.63 -10.52 34.49
N CYS A 177 -23.39 -10.23 33.43
CA CYS A 177 -24.80 -10.64 33.34
C CYS A 177 -25.21 -11.24 31.98
N GLY A 178 -24.28 -11.40 31.05
CA GLY A 178 -24.53 -11.99 29.73
C GLY A 178 -25.38 -11.15 28.77
N SER A 179 -25.88 -9.98 29.18
CA SER A 179 -26.65 -9.11 28.29
C SER A 179 -25.74 -8.42 27.25
N PRO A 180 -26.23 -8.12 26.04
CA PRO A 180 -25.43 -7.47 25.01
C PRO A 180 -24.93 -6.10 25.50
N MET A 181 -23.74 -5.71 25.06
CA MET A 181 -23.15 -4.41 25.37
C MET A 181 -23.45 -3.41 24.24
N THR A 182 -23.57 -2.14 24.63
CA THR A 182 -23.77 -1.00 23.74
C THR A 182 -22.56 -0.08 23.82
N ILE A 183 -22.23 0.59 22.72
CA ILE A 183 -21.08 1.50 22.69
C ILE A 183 -21.57 2.90 23.04
N LYS A 184 -20.92 3.56 24.00
CA LYS A 184 -21.12 4.97 24.32
C LYS A 184 -19.81 5.74 24.14
N THR A 185 -19.93 7.03 23.83
CA THR A 185 -18.80 7.96 23.74
C THR A 185 -18.82 8.86 24.97
N ALA A 186 -17.69 8.99 25.64
CA ALA A 186 -17.55 9.92 26.76
C ALA A 186 -17.70 11.35 26.26
N THR A 187 -18.65 12.09 26.84
CA THR A 187 -18.95 13.48 26.47
C THR A 187 -18.22 14.51 27.36
N GLN A 188 -17.70 14.07 28.50
CA GLN A 188 -17.10 14.91 29.55
C GLN A 188 -15.87 14.24 30.18
N GLY A 189 -15.04 15.05 30.85
CA GLY A 189 -13.81 14.61 31.54
C GLY A 189 -12.61 14.37 30.62
N ASP A 190 -11.52 13.85 31.19
CA ASP A 190 -10.23 13.59 30.50
C ASP A 190 -10.34 12.54 29.39
N PHE A 191 -11.43 11.76 29.38
CA PHE A 191 -11.69 10.73 28.39
C PHE A 191 -12.66 11.18 27.27
N LYS A 192 -13.00 12.48 27.19
CA LYS A 192 -13.92 13.02 26.17
C LYS A 192 -13.54 12.55 24.76
N GLY A 193 -14.53 12.04 24.03
CA GLY A 193 -14.36 11.48 22.68
C GLY A 193 -13.96 10.00 22.64
N ARG A 194 -13.54 9.39 23.75
CA ARG A 194 -13.25 7.95 23.80
C ARG A 194 -14.54 7.15 23.81
N ARG A 195 -14.52 6.03 23.10
CA ARG A 195 -15.60 5.04 23.07
C ARG A 195 -15.37 3.98 24.14
N PHE A 196 -16.45 3.45 24.72
CA PHE A 196 -16.41 2.31 25.62
C PHE A 196 -17.69 1.49 25.50
N PHE A 197 -17.60 0.20 25.77
CA PHE A 197 -18.75 -0.68 25.90
C PHE A 197 -19.39 -0.49 27.28
N THR A 198 -20.71 -0.43 27.32
CA THR A 198 -21.51 -0.44 28.54
C THR A 198 -22.62 -1.48 28.44
N CYS A 199 -22.96 -2.13 29.55
CA CYS A 199 -24.04 -3.10 29.56
C CYS A 199 -25.39 -2.45 29.18
N SER A 200 -26.13 -3.09 28.27
CA SER A 200 -27.49 -2.64 27.87
C SER A 200 -28.49 -2.57 29.03
N ARG A 201 -28.22 -3.28 30.14
CA ARG A 201 -29.06 -3.29 31.34
C ARG A 201 -28.82 -2.14 32.31
N GLN A 202 -28.09 -1.09 31.95
CA GLN A 202 -28.00 0.08 32.83
C GLN A 202 -29.40 0.63 33.17
N PRO A 203 -29.66 1.05 34.43
CA PRO A 203 -28.70 1.17 35.54
C PRO A 203 -28.48 -0.13 36.36
N LEU A 204 -29.23 -1.21 36.10
CA LEU A 204 -29.19 -2.47 36.86
C LEU A 204 -27.84 -3.18 36.79
N CYS A 205 -27.11 -3.03 35.67
CA CYS A 205 -25.74 -3.52 35.53
C CYS A 205 -24.82 -2.40 35.06
N GLN A 206 -23.90 -1.97 35.92
CA GLN A 206 -22.95 -0.87 35.65
C GLN A 206 -21.63 -1.34 35.02
N TYR A 207 -21.57 -2.56 34.48
CA TYR A 207 -20.35 -3.07 33.86
C TYR A 207 -19.99 -2.28 32.59
N THR A 208 -18.72 -1.90 32.47
CA THR A 208 -18.14 -1.21 31.31
C THR A 208 -16.81 -1.86 30.91
N GLU A 209 -16.46 -1.74 29.64
CA GLU A 209 -15.19 -2.23 29.07
C GLU A 209 -14.68 -1.24 28.03
N ASN A 210 -13.36 -1.05 27.90
CA ASN A 210 -12.79 -0.13 26.91
C ASN A 210 -13.08 -0.60 25.46
N TYR A 211 -13.48 0.34 24.59
CA TYR A 211 -13.69 0.06 23.16
C TYR A 211 -12.37 0.00 22.40
N ASN A 212 -11.43 0.85 22.78
CA ASN A 212 -10.08 0.77 22.27
C ASN A 212 -9.42 -0.43 22.92
N VAL A 213 -9.18 -1.47 22.13
CA VAL A 213 -8.13 -2.42 22.47
C VAL A 213 -6.80 -1.72 22.21
N VAL A 214 -6.43 -0.82 23.12
CA VAL A 214 -5.04 -0.79 23.56
C VAL A 214 -4.94 -2.10 24.30
N PHE A 215 -4.53 -3.15 23.58
CA PHE A 215 -3.93 -4.27 24.28
C PHE A 215 -2.73 -3.62 24.94
N ASP A 216 -2.77 -3.49 26.27
CA ASP A 216 -1.51 -3.35 26.99
C ASP A 216 -0.66 -4.52 26.47
N ASP A 217 0.47 -4.18 25.85
CA ASP A 217 1.49 -5.18 25.60
C ASP A 217 1.82 -5.72 26.99
N GLU A 218 1.33 -6.92 27.31
CA GLU A 218 1.75 -7.62 28.52
C GLU A 218 3.28 -7.78 28.40
N GLU A 219 4.02 -7.05 29.24
CA GLU A 219 5.44 -7.27 29.50
C GLU A 219 5.69 -8.69 30.03
#